data_AF-A0AAD1WNG8-F1
#
_entry.id   AF-A0AAD1WNG8-F1
#
_cell.length_a   1.000
_cell.length_b   1.000
_cell.length_c   1.000
_cell.angle_alpha   90.00
_cell.angle_beta   90.00
_cell.angle_gamma   90.00
#
_symmetry.space_group_name_H-M   'P 1'
#
loop_
_entity.id
_entity.type
_entity.pdbx_description
1 polymer ?
#
loop_
_entity_poly.entity_id
_entity_poly.type
_entity_poly.pdbx_seq_one_letter_code
_entity_poly.pdbx_strand_id
1 'polypeptide(L)'
;MLACPCCTKMSVTTAVFYSSTSALRKILLIRPKTAMANGGNYRELRWFTPWSKPREVEEHFLPRTIQKITGQETVPFGDAVLATKDTCIGSEICEELWLPNSPHIEMGLDGVEIFTNSSGSHHELRKAHIRVDLVRSATAKNGGIYLLSNLKGCDSDRLYFDGCAMISLNGDLVAQGAQFSLSDVEVLTATLDLEDVRGYRAHISSRCITASRVTSFHRVRVEFSLSSFDDIYTLTSNPIQWKYHSPEEEIRY
;
A
#
# COMPACT_ATOMS: atom_id res chain seq x y z
N MET A 1 -8.77 -13.25 4.20
CA MET A 1 -8.14 -13.15 5.54
C MET A 1 -7.72 -14.55 5.95
N LEU A 2 -6.45 -14.94 5.76
CA LEU A 2 -5.94 -16.26 6.17
C LEU A 2 -5.41 -16.14 7.60
N ALA A 3 -6.01 -16.86 8.56
CA ALA A 3 -5.53 -16.93 9.94
C ALA A 3 -4.76 -18.25 10.16
N CYS A 4 -3.49 -18.16 10.55
CA CYS A 4 -2.70 -19.30 10.99
C CYS A 4 -2.95 -19.58 12.49
N PRO A 5 -3.22 -20.84 12.92
CA PRO A 5 -3.56 -21.17 14.31
C PRO A 5 -2.42 -20.97 15.33
N CYS A 6 -1.17 -20.79 14.90
CA CYS A 6 -0.02 -20.70 15.79
C CYS A 6 0.34 -19.24 16.20
N CYS A 7 -0.17 -18.25 15.48
CA CYS A 7 -0.08 -16.82 15.82
C CYS A 7 -1.50 -16.28 15.92
N THR A 8 -2.20 -16.65 16.99
CA THR A 8 -3.59 -16.24 17.19
C THR A 8 -3.65 -14.72 17.25
N LYS A 9 -4.23 -14.13 16.19
CA LYS A 9 -4.73 -12.76 16.08
C LYS A 9 -3.68 -11.71 15.72
N MET A 10 -3.30 -11.61 14.44
CA MET A 10 -2.56 -10.49 13.83
C MET A 10 -3.35 -9.98 12.60
N SER A 11 -3.49 -8.65 12.44
CA SER A 11 -4.15 -8.07 11.26
C SER A 11 -3.12 -8.14 10.15
N VAL A 12 -3.33 -9.06 9.23
CA VAL A 12 -2.42 -9.30 8.11
C VAL A 12 -3.13 -8.81 6.86
N THR A 13 -2.63 -7.72 6.28
CA THR A 13 -2.98 -7.36 4.91
C THR A 13 -1.75 -7.41 4.03
N THR A 14 -1.89 -8.22 2.99
CA THR A 14 -0.97 -8.45 1.87
C THR A 14 0.07 -9.55 2.08
N ALA A 15 -0.37 -10.77 1.71
CA ALA A 15 0.46 -11.70 0.95
C ALA A 15 0.52 -11.15 -0.49
N VAL A 16 1.66 -10.68 -0.97
CA VAL A 16 1.80 -10.35 -2.40
C VAL A 16 1.85 -11.69 -3.15
N PHE A 17 0.74 -12.04 -3.80
CA PHE A 17 0.67 -13.12 -4.77
C PHE A 17 1.03 -12.54 -6.14
N TYR A 18 2.18 -12.91 -6.70
CA TYR A 18 2.49 -12.60 -8.09
C TYR A 18 2.31 -13.86 -8.94
N SER A 19 1.36 -13.87 -9.89
CA SER A 19 1.68 -13.98 -11.33
C SER A 19 0.46 -14.08 -12.25
N SER A 20 0.46 -13.26 -13.31
CA SER A 20 -0.47 -13.28 -14.45
C SER A 20 -0.13 -14.32 -15.52
N THR A 21 1.04 -14.97 -15.41
CA THR A 21 1.43 -16.11 -16.26
C THR A 21 1.53 -17.37 -15.41
N SER A 22 1.16 -18.51 -15.98
CA SER A 22 0.97 -19.82 -15.36
C SER A 22 2.15 -20.42 -14.56
N ALA A 23 3.26 -19.68 -14.37
CA ALA A 23 4.54 -20.19 -13.86
C ALA A 23 4.92 -19.79 -12.41
N LEU A 24 4.20 -18.90 -11.72
CA LEU A 24 4.61 -18.45 -10.37
C LEU A 24 3.44 -18.44 -9.37
N ARG A 25 2.95 -19.59 -8.95
CA ARG A 25 1.98 -19.67 -7.83
C ARG A 25 2.70 -19.54 -6.48
N LYS A 26 3.42 -18.45 -6.23
CA LYS A 26 4.21 -18.26 -5.00
C LYS A 26 3.72 -17.06 -4.18
N ILE A 27 3.82 -17.19 -2.86
CA ILE A 27 3.69 -16.10 -1.89
C ILE A 27 5.08 -15.50 -1.68
N LEU A 28 5.21 -14.20 -1.91
CA LEU A 28 6.49 -13.50 -1.82
C LEU A 28 6.81 -13.06 -0.38
N LEU A 29 5.84 -12.42 0.27
CA LEU A 29 5.97 -11.82 1.59
C LEU A 29 4.59 -11.76 2.23
N ILE A 30 4.53 -12.04 3.53
CA ILE A 30 3.38 -11.70 4.38
C ILE A 30 3.78 -10.52 5.26
N ARG A 31 3.25 -9.33 4.99
CA ARG A 31 3.51 -8.12 5.79
C ARG A 31 2.42 -7.95 6.86
N PRO A 32 2.69 -8.19 8.15
CA PRO A 32 1.73 -7.89 9.22
C PRO A 32 1.62 -6.38 9.44
N LYS A 33 0.46 -5.90 9.90
CA LYS A 33 0.27 -4.49 10.27
C LYS A 33 1.07 -4.12 11.53
N THR A 34 1.77 -2.99 11.50
CA THR A 34 2.60 -2.49 12.63
C THR A 34 1.84 -1.50 13.51
N ALA A 35 0.84 -0.80 12.97
CA ALA A 35 0.01 0.15 13.71
C ALA A 35 -1.47 -0.21 13.65
N MET A 36 -2.10 -0.42 14.81
CA MET A 36 -3.49 -0.83 14.90
C MET A 36 -4.42 0.36 15.17
N ALA A 37 -5.52 0.45 14.41
CA ALA A 37 -6.57 1.43 14.62
C ALA A 37 -7.41 1.04 15.84
N ASN A 38 -7.45 1.92 16.85
CA ASN A 38 -8.19 1.67 18.08
C ASN A 38 -8.99 2.91 18.58
N GLY A 39 -9.25 3.87 17.69
CA GLY A 39 -10.06 5.07 17.95
C GLY A 39 -11.44 4.99 17.29
N GLY A 40 -12.42 5.75 17.82
CA GLY A 40 -13.75 5.87 17.21
C GLY A 40 -14.47 4.51 17.08
N ASN A 41 -14.78 4.11 15.85
CA ASN A 41 -15.39 2.81 15.51
C ASN A 41 -14.40 1.63 15.42
N TYR A 42 -13.09 1.89 15.37
CA TYR A 42 -12.08 0.84 15.19
C TYR A 42 -11.67 0.21 16.53
N ARG A 43 -11.54 -1.12 16.55
CA ARG A 43 -11.14 -1.91 17.73
C ARG A 43 -10.18 -3.04 17.34
N GLU A 44 -9.21 -2.77 16.46
CA GLU A 44 -8.34 -3.82 15.93
C GLU A 44 -7.59 -4.57 17.03
N LEU A 45 -7.17 -3.89 18.10
CA LEU A 45 -6.47 -4.50 19.24
C LEU A 45 -7.28 -5.57 19.99
N ARG A 46 -8.62 -5.62 19.81
CA ARG A 46 -9.46 -6.70 20.34
C ARG A 46 -9.16 -8.03 19.66
N TRP A 47 -8.79 -7.99 18.38
CA TRP A 47 -8.64 -9.17 17.53
C TRP A 47 -7.27 -9.31 16.91
N PHE A 48 -6.37 -8.34 17.08
CA PHE A 48 -5.10 -8.31 16.38
C PHE A 48 -3.98 -7.68 17.23
N THR A 49 -2.80 -8.28 17.18
CA THR A 49 -1.57 -7.76 17.80
C THR A 49 -0.72 -7.06 16.74
N PRO A 50 -0.21 -5.84 16.99
CA PRO A 50 0.70 -5.18 16.06
C PRO A 50 2.01 -5.95 15.93
N TRP A 51 2.62 -5.92 14.74
CA TRP A 51 4.00 -6.36 14.58
C TRP A 51 4.95 -5.37 15.25
N SER A 52 5.68 -5.84 16.26
CA SER A 52 6.52 -5.01 17.13
C SER A 52 8.02 -5.16 16.87
N LYS A 53 8.42 -5.87 15.81
CA LYS A 53 9.83 -6.13 15.47
C LYS A 53 10.20 -5.37 14.19
N PRO A 54 10.42 -4.05 14.27
CA PRO A 54 10.71 -3.26 13.08
C PRO A 54 11.95 -3.81 12.37
N ARG A 55 11.88 -3.91 11.04
CA ARG A 55 12.96 -4.40 10.16
C ARG A 55 13.36 -5.86 10.34
N GLU A 56 12.61 -6.63 11.13
CA GLU A 56 12.82 -8.05 11.29
C GLU A 56 11.82 -8.86 10.46
N VAL A 57 12.27 -10.04 10.04
CA VAL A 57 11.50 -11.02 9.28
C VAL A 57 11.73 -12.38 9.91
N GLU A 58 10.65 -13.15 10.02
CA GLU A 58 10.63 -14.53 10.47
C GLU A 58 10.15 -15.46 9.35
N GLU A 59 10.48 -16.74 9.45
CA GLU A 59 9.91 -17.76 8.59
C GLU A 59 8.54 -18.19 9.08
N HIS A 60 7.51 -18.00 8.26
CA HIS A 60 6.16 -18.44 8.55
C HIS A 60 5.83 -19.73 7.82
N PHE A 61 5.57 -20.81 8.58
CA PHE A 61 5.10 -22.07 8.02
C PHE A 61 3.70 -21.93 7.42
N LEU A 62 3.58 -22.21 6.13
CA LEU A 62 2.32 -22.16 5.42
C LEU A 62 1.41 -23.34 5.77
N PRO A 63 0.07 -23.19 5.75
CA PRO A 63 -0.85 -24.31 5.88
C PRO A 63 -0.65 -25.35 4.78
N ARG A 64 -0.77 -26.64 5.08
CA ARG A 64 -0.57 -27.76 4.12
C ARG A 64 -1.32 -27.57 2.80
N THR A 65 -2.51 -26.98 2.83
CA THR A 65 -3.30 -26.68 1.62
C THR A 65 -2.58 -25.69 0.71
N ILE A 66 -1.98 -24.64 1.27
CA ILE A 66 -1.20 -23.65 0.52
C ILE A 66 0.12 -24.28 0.05
N GLN A 67 0.82 -25.03 0.91
CA GLN A 67 2.05 -25.73 0.52
C GLN A 67 1.84 -26.63 -0.70
N LYS A 68 0.73 -27.37 -0.77
CA LYS A 68 0.38 -28.22 -1.92
C LYS A 68 0.17 -27.43 -3.22
N ILE A 69 -0.27 -26.17 -3.14
CA ILE A 69 -0.54 -25.31 -4.29
C ILE A 69 0.72 -24.56 -4.73
N THR A 70 1.49 -24.04 -3.77
CA THR A 70 2.62 -23.14 -4.01
C THR A 70 3.97 -23.86 -4.06
N GLY A 71 4.05 -25.07 -3.48
CA GLY A 71 5.30 -25.80 -3.26
C GLY A 71 6.22 -25.16 -2.21
N GLN A 72 5.72 -24.18 -1.44
CA GLN A 72 6.50 -23.49 -0.40
C GLN A 72 6.14 -24.04 0.98
N GLU A 73 7.14 -24.42 1.77
CA GLU A 73 6.94 -24.79 3.18
C GLU A 73 6.78 -23.54 4.06
N THR A 74 7.68 -22.56 3.87
CA THR A 74 7.73 -21.30 4.60
C THR A 74 7.67 -20.09 3.66
N VAL A 75 7.33 -18.94 4.23
CA VAL A 75 7.39 -17.63 3.56
C VAL A 75 7.93 -16.56 4.52
N PRO A 76 8.58 -15.50 4.01
CA PRO A 76 8.93 -14.34 4.82
C PRO A 76 7.69 -13.71 5.48
N PHE A 77 7.76 -13.49 6.79
CA PHE A 77 6.73 -12.80 7.58
C PHE A 77 7.38 -11.71 8.42
N GLY A 78 6.97 -10.45 8.20
CA GLY A 78 7.53 -9.34 8.97
C GLY A 78 7.68 -8.07 8.15
N ASP A 79 8.56 -7.19 8.60
CA ASP A 79 8.71 -5.84 8.06
C ASP A 79 9.78 -5.80 6.96
N ALA A 80 9.34 -6.10 5.74
CA ALA A 80 10.18 -6.26 4.55
C ALA A 80 9.59 -5.52 3.34
N VAL A 81 10.41 -5.34 2.31
CA VAL A 81 10.04 -4.73 1.03
C VAL A 81 10.35 -5.70 -0.12
N LEU A 82 9.66 -5.56 -1.25
CA LEU A 82 9.89 -6.37 -2.44
C LEU A 82 10.85 -5.65 -3.38
N ALA A 83 11.99 -6.28 -3.68
CA ALA A 83 12.94 -5.79 -4.65
C ALA A 83 12.80 -6.59 -5.96
N THR A 84 12.29 -5.93 -6.98
CA THR A 84 12.15 -6.47 -8.34
C THR A 84 13.40 -6.13 -9.17
N LYS A 85 13.42 -6.48 -10.46
CA LYS A 85 14.55 -6.17 -11.34
C LYS A 85 14.69 -4.68 -11.62
N ASP A 86 13.59 -3.95 -11.63
CA ASP A 86 13.50 -2.57 -12.08
C ASP A 86 13.07 -1.58 -10.98
N THR A 87 12.40 -2.04 -9.92
CA THR A 87 11.93 -1.17 -8.82
C THR A 87 11.86 -1.87 -7.45
N CYS A 88 11.53 -1.10 -6.42
CA CYS A 88 11.31 -1.57 -5.06
C CYS A 88 9.93 -1.12 -4.54
N ILE A 89 9.17 -2.07 -3.99
CA ILE A 89 7.78 -1.90 -3.56
C ILE A 89 7.66 -2.13 -2.06
N GLY A 90 7.08 -1.17 -1.37
CA GLY A 90 6.75 -1.22 0.05
C GLY A 90 5.24 -1.28 0.28
N SER A 91 4.84 -1.76 1.45
CA SER A 91 3.45 -1.85 1.87
C SER A 91 3.23 -1.10 3.17
N GLU A 92 2.20 -0.27 3.14
CA GLU A 92 1.60 0.43 4.27
C GLU A 92 0.16 -0.05 4.43
N ILE A 93 -0.39 -0.05 5.63
CA ILE A 93 -1.75 -0.59 5.87
C ILE A 93 -2.59 0.43 6.65
N CYS A 94 -3.54 1.04 5.96
CA CYS A 94 -4.60 1.88 6.53
C CYS A 94 -4.04 2.94 7.51
N GLU A 95 -4.22 2.71 8.82
CA GLU A 95 -3.82 3.58 9.94
C GLU A 95 -2.33 3.96 9.91
N GLU A 96 -1.46 3.12 9.35
CA GLU A 96 -0.03 3.39 9.27
C GLU A 96 0.30 4.72 8.56
N LEU A 97 -0.54 5.16 7.59
CA LEU A 97 -0.41 6.47 6.91
C LEU A 97 -0.65 7.66 7.84
N TRP A 98 -1.47 7.49 8.88
CA TRP A 98 -1.97 8.58 9.72
C TRP A 98 -1.01 8.89 10.87
N LEU A 99 -0.05 8.00 11.12
CA LEU A 99 0.93 8.17 12.19
C LEU A 99 2.01 9.19 11.83
N PRO A 100 2.57 9.93 12.80
CA PRO A 100 3.68 10.86 12.55
C PRO A 100 4.93 10.20 11.96
N ASN A 101 5.16 8.93 12.30
CA ASN A 101 6.28 8.11 11.85
C ASN A 101 5.80 6.99 10.89
N SER A 102 5.00 7.35 9.89
CA SER A 102 4.50 6.38 8.91
C SER A 102 5.62 5.59 8.22
N PRO A 103 5.41 4.29 7.91
CA PRO A 103 6.40 3.44 7.27
C PRO A 103 6.95 3.99 5.94
N HIS A 104 6.13 4.67 5.13
CA HIS A 104 6.58 5.21 3.84
C HIS A 104 7.77 6.19 3.97
N ILE A 105 7.94 6.85 5.12
CA ILE A 105 9.05 7.79 5.36
C ILE A 105 10.37 7.05 5.27
N GLU A 106 10.55 6.02 6.11
CA GLU A 106 11.81 5.28 6.11
C GLU A 106 11.94 4.38 4.88
N MET A 107 10.83 3.87 4.33
CA MET A 107 10.84 3.12 3.07
C MET A 107 11.36 3.98 1.91
N GLY A 108 10.87 5.22 1.78
CA GLY A 108 11.32 6.15 0.73
C GLY A 108 12.77 6.60 0.90
N LEU A 109 13.25 6.69 2.14
CA LEU A 109 14.66 6.92 2.44
C LEU A 109 15.53 5.72 2.06
N ASP A 110 15.05 4.48 2.26
CA ASP A 110 15.74 3.24 1.86
C ASP A 110 15.55 2.90 0.37
N GLY A 111 15.01 3.84 -0.42
CA GLY A 111 14.92 3.74 -1.88
C GLY A 111 13.71 2.98 -2.41
N VAL A 112 12.72 2.65 -1.58
CA VAL A 112 11.42 2.16 -2.07
C VAL A 112 10.78 3.22 -2.96
N GLU A 113 10.37 2.88 -4.18
CA GLU A 113 9.84 3.82 -5.17
C GLU A 113 8.31 3.78 -5.23
N ILE A 114 7.72 2.63 -4.91
CA ILE A 114 6.28 2.38 -4.95
C ILE A 114 5.78 1.99 -3.56
N PHE A 115 4.78 2.71 -3.06
CA PHE A 115 4.10 2.41 -1.80
C PHE A 115 2.68 1.94 -2.08
N THR A 116 2.29 0.82 -1.48
CA THR A 116 0.93 0.29 -1.56
C THR A 116 0.24 0.46 -0.22
N ASN A 117 -0.95 1.06 -0.20
CA ASN A 117 -1.80 1.17 0.98
C ASN A 117 -3.11 0.44 0.77
N SER A 118 -3.34 -0.56 1.60
CA SER A 118 -4.63 -1.26 1.69
C SER A 118 -5.42 -0.75 2.89
N SER A 119 -6.53 -0.09 2.61
CA SER A 119 -7.36 0.58 3.61
C SER A 119 -8.72 -0.09 3.80
N GLY A 120 -9.23 0.03 5.02
CA GLY A 120 -10.63 -0.20 5.38
C GLY A 120 -11.12 1.03 6.13
N SER A 121 -11.10 2.18 5.47
CA SER A 121 -11.46 3.46 6.07
C SER A 121 -12.91 3.80 5.73
N HIS A 122 -13.74 3.88 6.77
CA HIS A 122 -15.17 4.22 6.64
C HIS A 122 -15.37 5.70 6.28
N HIS A 123 -16.50 6.00 5.68
CA HIS A 123 -16.98 7.34 5.43
C HIS A 123 -17.11 8.12 6.74
N GLU A 124 -16.67 9.37 6.70
CA GLU A 124 -16.98 10.37 7.70
C GLU A 124 -17.19 11.69 6.95
N LEU A 125 -18.27 12.38 7.28
CA LEU A 125 -18.67 13.60 6.57
C LEU A 125 -17.51 14.61 6.56
N ARG A 126 -17.14 15.08 5.37
CA ARG A 126 -16.02 16.00 5.10
C ARG A 126 -14.63 15.46 5.43
N LYS A 127 -14.41 14.17 5.67
CA LYS A 127 -13.06 13.62 5.94
C LYS A 127 -12.21 13.38 4.68
N ALA A 128 -12.83 13.22 3.50
CA ALA A 128 -12.14 12.74 2.30
C ALA A 128 -10.86 13.53 1.96
N HIS A 129 -10.88 14.85 2.10
CA HIS A 129 -9.74 15.73 1.84
C HIS A 129 -8.51 15.41 2.69
N ILE A 130 -8.69 15.03 3.97
CA ILE A 130 -7.57 14.71 4.87
C ILE A 130 -6.77 13.52 4.32
N ARG A 131 -7.47 12.48 3.84
CA ARG A 131 -6.83 11.29 3.26
C ARG A 131 -6.11 11.62 1.95
N VAL A 132 -6.71 12.45 1.10
CA VAL A 132 -6.06 12.93 -0.13
C VAL A 132 -4.79 13.71 0.20
N ASP A 133 -4.85 14.64 1.16
CA ASP A 133 -3.72 15.47 1.55
C ASP A 133 -2.59 14.65 2.19
N LEU A 134 -2.92 13.61 2.96
CA LEU A 134 -1.91 12.68 3.51
C LEU A 134 -1.18 11.92 2.41
N VAL A 135 -1.92 11.34 1.45
CA VAL A 135 -1.31 10.61 0.32
C VAL A 135 -0.43 11.54 -0.53
N ARG A 136 -0.92 12.75 -0.84
CA ARG A 136 -0.13 13.75 -1.56
C ARG A 136 1.09 14.19 -0.77
N SER A 137 0.96 14.42 0.53
CA SER A 137 2.11 14.81 1.36
C SER A 137 3.15 13.70 1.48
N ALA A 138 2.74 12.43 1.47
CA ALA A 138 3.65 11.29 1.58
C ALA A 138 4.62 11.24 0.39
N THR A 139 4.08 11.43 -0.83
CA THR A 139 4.86 11.43 -2.07
C THR A 139 5.54 12.76 -2.35
N ALA A 140 4.97 13.90 -1.96
CA ALA A 140 5.60 15.21 -2.11
C ALA A 140 6.88 15.33 -1.26
N LYS A 141 6.89 14.77 -0.05
CA LYS A 141 8.07 14.85 0.85
C LYS A 141 9.16 13.86 0.47
N ASN A 142 8.79 12.61 0.15
CA ASN A 142 9.76 11.53 -0.06
C ASN A 142 10.08 11.27 -1.54
N GLY A 143 9.27 11.77 -2.47
CA GLY A 143 9.18 11.26 -3.84
C GLY A 143 8.63 9.84 -3.87
N GLY A 144 8.11 9.42 -5.02
CA GLY A 144 7.60 8.06 -5.24
C GLY A 144 6.16 8.03 -5.72
N ILE A 145 5.72 6.80 -5.97
CA ILE A 145 4.36 6.45 -6.39
C ILE A 145 3.64 5.90 -5.17
N TYR A 146 2.43 6.36 -4.90
CA TYR A 146 1.60 5.86 -3.80
C TYR A 146 0.25 5.40 -4.33
N LEU A 147 -0.07 4.13 -4.11
CA LEU A 147 -1.31 3.50 -4.49
C LEU A 147 -2.14 3.28 -3.23
N LEU A 148 -3.29 3.95 -3.12
CA LEU A 148 -4.25 3.68 -2.05
C LEU A 148 -5.44 2.93 -2.63
N SER A 149 -5.77 1.81 -2.00
CA SER A 149 -6.98 1.03 -2.21
C SER A 149 -7.81 1.04 -0.94
N ASN A 150 -9.13 1.05 -1.06
CA ASN A 150 -10.03 1.04 0.08
C ASN A 150 -11.25 0.16 -0.21
N LEU A 151 -11.89 -0.34 0.84
CA LEU A 151 -13.21 -0.94 0.72
C LEU A 151 -14.23 0.10 0.23
N LYS A 152 -15.27 -0.37 -0.46
CA LYS A 152 -16.39 0.45 -0.90
C LYS A 152 -17.71 -0.29 -0.66
N GLY A 153 -18.72 0.42 -0.14
CA GLY A 153 -20.01 -0.16 0.21
C GLY A 153 -20.16 -0.41 1.71
N CYS A 154 -21.19 -1.17 2.11
CA CYS A 154 -21.50 -1.43 3.51
C CYS A 154 -20.90 -2.76 3.99
N ASP A 155 -20.39 -2.79 5.22
CA ASP A 155 -19.86 -4.00 5.88
C ASP A 155 -20.92 -4.86 6.57
N SER A 156 -22.19 -4.71 6.19
CA SER A 156 -23.37 -5.36 6.80
C SER A 156 -23.68 -4.94 8.25
N ASP A 157 -23.03 -3.91 8.78
CA ASP A 157 -23.39 -3.24 10.02
C ASP A 157 -23.83 -1.79 9.73
N ARG A 158 -23.22 -0.80 10.41
CA ARG A 158 -23.59 0.62 10.33
C ARG A 158 -22.58 1.47 9.58
N LEU A 159 -21.46 0.88 9.12
CA LEU A 159 -20.41 1.61 8.45
C LEU A 159 -20.57 1.49 6.93
N TYR A 160 -20.39 2.61 6.27
CA TYR A 160 -20.21 2.67 4.83
C TYR A 160 -18.75 3.01 4.55
N PHE A 161 -18.09 2.24 3.69
CA PHE A 161 -16.73 2.51 3.23
C PHE A 161 -16.81 3.27 1.92
N ASP A 162 -16.11 4.39 1.86
CA ASP A 162 -16.26 5.39 0.81
C ASP A 162 -15.27 5.23 -0.34
N GLY A 163 -14.59 4.09 -0.47
CA GLY A 163 -13.62 3.91 -1.55
C GLY A 163 -12.57 5.03 -1.53
N CYS A 164 -12.61 5.92 -2.54
CA CYS A 164 -11.59 6.94 -2.77
C CYS A 164 -10.21 6.31 -2.99
N ALA A 165 -10.17 5.21 -3.76
CA ALA A 165 -8.91 4.70 -4.27
C ALA A 165 -8.19 5.80 -5.06
N MET A 166 -6.87 5.84 -5.01
CA MET A 166 -6.11 6.89 -5.70
C MET A 166 -4.69 6.45 -6.00
N ILE A 167 -4.11 7.09 -7.02
CA ILE A 167 -2.70 6.94 -7.38
C ILE A 167 -2.07 8.33 -7.35
N SER A 168 -0.97 8.48 -6.64
CA SER A 168 -0.18 9.72 -6.57
C SER A 168 1.25 9.48 -7.03
N LEU A 169 1.84 10.49 -7.69
CA LEU A 169 3.25 10.54 -8.07
C LEU A 169 3.82 11.88 -7.60
N ASN A 170 4.85 11.85 -6.74
CA ASN A 170 5.64 13.03 -6.35
C ASN A 170 4.83 14.26 -5.85
N GLY A 171 3.67 14.03 -5.21
CA GLY A 171 2.77 15.07 -4.68
C GLY A 171 1.54 15.38 -5.55
N ASP A 172 1.57 14.93 -6.80
CA ASP A 172 0.46 15.05 -7.73
C ASP A 172 -0.43 13.81 -7.69
N LEU A 173 -1.72 14.00 -7.90
CA LEU A 173 -2.68 12.91 -8.09
C LEU A 173 -2.76 12.57 -9.57
N VAL A 174 -2.83 11.29 -9.88
CA VAL A 174 -2.87 10.80 -11.28
C VAL A 174 -4.16 10.01 -11.55
N ALA A 175 -4.70 9.35 -10.54
CA ALA A 175 -5.99 8.66 -10.63
C ALA A 175 -6.82 8.88 -9.36
N GLN A 176 -8.13 9.00 -9.54
CA GLN A 176 -9.14 9.16 -8.49
C GLN A 176 -10.27 8.17 -8.75
N GLY A 177 -10.60 7.36 -7.74
CA GLY A 177 -11.77 6.49 -7.71
C GLY A 177 -12.98 7.19 -7.11
N ALA A 178 -14.16 6.62 -7.32
CA ALA A 178 -15.40 7.16 -6.81
C ALA A 178 -15.46 7.11 -5.28
N GLN A 179 -16.02 8.15 -4.66
CA GLN A 179 -16.32 8.17 -3.22
C GLN A 179 -17.60 7.35 -2.91
N PHE A 180 -18.61 7.47 -3.77
CA PHE A 180 -19.87 6.74 -3.67
C PHE A 180 -20.21 6.14 -5.03
N SER A 181 -20.55 4.86 -5.07
CA SER A 181 -20.91 4.16 -6.31
C SER A 181 -21.57 2.82 -6.00
N LEU A 182 -22.51 2.40 -6.83
CA LEU A 182 -23.18 1.10 -6.77
C LEU A 182 -22.36 -0.04 -7.41
N SER A 183 -21.24 0.27 -8.07
CA SER A 183 -20.39 -0.76 -8.69
C SER A 183 -19.72 -1.62 -7.64
N ASP A 184 -19.89 -2.94 -7.68
CA ASP A 184 -19.24 -3.83 -6.70
C ASP A 184 -17.70 -3.76 -6.76
N VAL A 185 -17.15 -3.49 -7.94
CA VAL A 185 -15.71 -3.41 -8.20
C VAL A 185 -15.38 -2.16 -9.01
N GLU A 186 -14.33 -1.46 -8.59
CA GLU A 186 -13.70 -0.36 -9.32
C GLU A 186 -12.19 -0.60 -9.32
N VAL A 187 -11.55 -0.41 -10.46
CA VAL A 187 -10.10 -0.58 -10.63
C VAL A 187 -9.52 0.68 -11.23
N LEU A 188 -8.48 1.21 -10.60
CA LEU A 188 -7.71 2.33 -11.12
C LEU A 188 -6.38 1.84 -11.65
N THR A 189 -5.99 2.37 -12.80
CA THR A 189 -4.72 2.09 -13.45
C THR A 189 -4.08 3.40 -13.87
N ALA A 190 -2.75 3.49 -13.78
CA ALA A 190 -1.97 4.59 -14.31
C ALA A 190 -0.66 4.03 -14.86
N THR A 191 -0.19 4.61 -15.97
CA THR A 191 1.15 4.35 -16.51
C THR A 191 2.06 5.49 -16.09
N LEU A 192 3.11 5.17 -15.33
CA LEU A 192 4.02 6.14 -14.72
C LEU A 192 5.46 5.77 -15.04
N ASP A 193 6.31 6.76 -15.25
CA ASP A 193 7.74 6.56 -15.43
C ASP A 193 8.45 6.52 -14.07
N LEU A 194 9.24 5.47 -13.81
CA LEU A 194 10.05 5.36 -12.59
C LEU A 194 11.19 6.38 -12.57
N GLU A 195 11.65 6.85 -13.73
CA GLU A 195 12.66 7.89 -13.80
C GLU A 195 12.15 9.24 -13.31
N ASP A 196 10.84 9.51 -13.36
CA ASP A 196 10.25 10.70 -12.73
C ASP A 196 10.43 10.67 -11.21
N VAL A 197 10.34 9.49 -10.58
CA VAL A 197 10.61 9.33 -9.14
C VAL A 197 12.08 9.57 -8.84
N ARG A 198 12.98 8.98 -9.63
CA ARG A 198 14.43 9.08 -9.45
C ARG A 198 14.91 10.51 -9.66
N GLY A 199 14.46 11.16 -10.73
CA GLY A 199 14.73 12.56 -11.03
C GLY A 199 14.22 13.51 -9.95
N TYR A 200 12.97 13.31 -9.49
CA TYR A 200 12.39 14.11 -8.40
C TYR A 200 13.21 13.99 -7.11
N ARG A 201 13.61 12.77 -6.74
CA ARG A 201 14.44 12.53 -5.55
C ARG A 201 15.84 13.11 -5.68
N ALA A 202 16.45 13.03 -6.86
CA ALA A 202 17.77 13.58 -7.13
C ALA A 202 17.82 15.11 -7.03
N HIS A 203 16.70 15.78 -7.32
CA HIS A 203 16.57 17.23 -7.15
C HIS A 203 16.59 17.68 -5.67
N ILE A 204 16.33 16.77 -4.72
CA ILE A 204 16.23 17.09 -3.28
C ILE A 204 17.48 16.61 -2.54
N SER A 205 18.60 17.34 -2.67
CA SER A 205 19.90 16.95 -2.10
C SER A 205 19.89 16.71 -0.58
N SER A 206 19.09 17.48 0.18
CA SER A 206 18.98 17.31 1.64
C SER A 206 18.39 15.95 2.03
N ARG A 207 17.44 15.43 1.23
CA ARG A 207 16.86 14.09 1.41
C ARG A 207 17.91 13.01 1.24
N CYS A 208 18.82 13.14 0.27
CA CYS A 208 19.89 12.16 0.02
C CYS A 208 20.84 12.00 1.22
N ILE A 209 21.08 13.08 1.97
CA ILE A 209 21.88 13.04 3.21
C ILE A 209 21.15 12.27 4.32
N THR A 210 19.83 12.42 4.42
CA THR A 210 19.02 11.66 5.38
C THR A 210 18.94 10.18 4.97
N ALA A 211 18.79 9.90 3.68
CA ALA A 211 18.72 8.55 3.12
C ALA A 211 19.97 7.72 3.42
N SER A 212 21.16 8.34 3.45
CA SER A 212 22.41 7.62 3.76
C SER A 212 22.53 7.14 5.21
N ARG A 213 21.63 7.57 6.10
CA ARG A 213 21.64 7.22 7.53
C ARG A 213 20.56 6.21 7.92
N VAL A 214 19.66 5.85 7.00
CA VAL A 214 18.55 4.96 7.30
C VAL A 214 19.04 3.52 7.42
N THR A 215 18.47 2.76 8.35
CA THR A 215 18.68 1.31 8.39
C THR A 215 17.87 0.68 7.26
N SER A 216 18.52 -0.17 6.48
CA SER A 216 17.85 -0.81 5.34
C SER A 216 16.76 -1.79 5.77
N PHE A 217 15.71 -1.88 4.96
CA PHE A 217 14.70 -2.94 5.09
C PHE A 217 15.26 -4.28 4.64
N HIS A 218 14.71 -5.38 5.18
CA HIS A 218 14.89 -6.68 4.57
C HIS A 218 14.26 -6.67 3.17
N ARG A 219 15.04 -7.04 2.14
CA ARG A 219 14.60 -7.02 0.74
C ARG A 219 14.35 -8.44 0.24
N VAL A 220 13.08 -8.77 0.01
CA VAL A 220 12.69 -10.01 -0.65
C VAL A 220 12.92 -9.83 -2.14
N ARG A 221 13.92 -10.53 -2.69
CA ARG A 221 14.21 -10.47 -4.13
C ARG A 221 13.14 -11.21 -4.93
N VAL A 222 12.63 -10.55 -5.96
CA VAL A 222 11.60 -11.07 -6.84
C VAL A 222 12.14 -11.05 -8.27
N GLU A 223 12.21 -12.23 -8.89
CA GLU A 223 12.61 -12.39 -10.30
C GLU A 223 11.48 -11.96 -11.25
N PHE A 224 11.10 -10.68 -11.18
CA PHE A 224 10.04 -10.06 -11.95
C PHE A 224 10.45 -8.64 -12.37
N SER A 225 9.94 -8.17 -13.51
CA SER A 225 10.11 -6.80 -14.01
C SER A 225 8.72 -6.20 -14.15
N LEU A 226 8.46 -5.06 -13.51
CA LEU A 226 7.15 -4.39 -13.61
C LEU A 226 6.95 -3.76 -14.98
N SER A 227 8.03 -3.28 -15.58
CA SER A 227 8.10 -2.72 -16.93
C SER A 227 8.56 -3.75 -17.96
N SER A 228 8.11 -3.58 -19.21
CA SER A 228 8.53 -4.34 -20.39
C SER A 228 9.29 -3.46 -21.37
N PHE A 229 10.16 -4.06 -22.19
CA PHE A 229 10.84 -3.35 -23.28
C PHE A 229 9.88 -2.78 -24.33
N ASP A 230 8.66 -3.32 -24.42
CA ASP A 230 7.63 -2.85 -25.36
C ASP A 230 6.95 -1.54 -24.91
N ASP A 231 7.21 -1.06 -23.69
CA ASP A 231 6.52 0.10 -23.10
C ASP A 231 7.02 1.47 -23.63
N ILE A 232 7.98 1.49 -24.56
CA ILE A 232 8.62 2.72 -25.09
C ILE A 232 7.60 3.71 -25.69
N TYR A 233 6.49 3.21 -26.23
CA TYR A 233 5.43 4.03 -26.84
C TYR A 233 4.20 4.22 -25.94
N THR A 234 4.24 3.69 -24.72
CA THR A 234 3.11 3.79 -23.79
C THR A 234 3.04 5.19 -23.22
N LEU A 235 1.89 5.84 -23.39
CA LEU A 235 1.66 7.19 -22.89
C LEU A 235 1.61 7.19 -21.35
N THR A 236 2.33 8.14 -20.74
CA THR A 236 2.27 8.37 -19.30
C THR A 236 0.95 9.06 -18.93
N SER A 237 0.48 8.75 -17.72
CA SER A 237 -0.75 9.33 -17.18
C SER A 237 -0.49 10.74 -16.64
N ASN A 238 -1.35 11.69 -17.01
CA ASN A 238 -1.19 13.09 -16.63
C ASN A 238 -1.76 13.36 -15.23
N PRO A 239 -1.21 14.36 -14.49
CA PRO A 239 -1.79 14.82 -13.24
C PRO A 239 -3.25 15.29 -13.37
N ILE A 240 -4.04 15.05 -12.32
CA ILE A 240 -5.44 15.45 -12.20
C ILE A 240 -5.65 16.30 -10.94
N GLN A 241 -6.69 17.13 -10.96
CA GLN A 241 -7.21 17.77 -9.75
C GLN A 241 -8.28 16.89 -9.11
N TRP A 242 -8.19 16.68 -7.79
CA TRP A 242 -9.20 15.95 -7.05
C TRP A 242 -10.54 16.70 -7.08
N LYS A 243 -11.61 16.00 -7.45
CA LYS A 243 -12.97 16.53 -7.38
C LYS A 243 -13.63 16.07 -6.09
N TYR A 244 -13.92 17.01 -5.21
CA TYR A 244 -14.62 16.76 -3.96
C TYR A 244 -16.13 16.89 -4.14
N HIS A 245 -16.87 16.08 -3.37
CA HIS A 245 -18.29 16.29 -3.19
C HIS A 245 -18.55 17.45 -2.22
N SER A 246 -19.61 18.22 -2.47
CA SER A 246 -20.12 19.15 -1.45
C SER A 246 -20.68 18.37 -0.26
N PRO A 247 -20.82 18.98 0.92
CA PRO A 247 -21.44 18.32 2.07
C PRO A 247 -22.85 17.79 1.77
N GLU A 248 -23.62 18.51 0.96
CA GLU A 248 -24.97 18.12 0.54
C GLU A 248 -24.92 16.92 -0.43
N GLU A 249 -23.91 16.88 -1.30
CA GLU A 249 -23.68 15.73 -2.18
C GLU A 249 -23.25 14.49 -1.39
N GLU A 250 -22.34 14.63 -0.41
CA GLU A 250 -21.93 13.50 0.46
C GLU A 250 -23.11 12.90 1.24
N ILE A 251 -24.08 13.72 1.66
CA ILE A 251 -25.29 13.25 2.38
C ILE A 251 -26.31 12.62 1.42
N ARG A 252 -26.36 13.09 0.17
CA ARG A 252 -27.38 12.68 -0.81
C ARG A 252 -27.15 11.27 -1.35
N TYR A 253 -25.90 10.85 -1.47
CA TYR A 253 -25.53 9.52 -1.94
C TYR A 253 -25.92 8.43 -0.93
#